data_AF-A0A661KBP8-F1
#
_entry.id   AF-A0A661KBP8-F1
#
_cell.length_a   1.000
_cell.length_b   1.000
_cell.length_c   1.000
_cell.angle_alpha   90.00
_cell.angle_beta   90.00
_cell.angle_gamma   90.00
#
_symmetry.space_group_name_H-M   'P 1'
#
loop_
_entity.id
_entity.type
_entity.pdbx_description
1 polymer ?
#
loop_
_entity_poly.entity_id
_entity_poly.type
_entity_poly.pdbx_seq_one_letter_code
_entity_poly.pdbx_strand_id
1 'polypeptide(L)'
;LHLVLAVKNAIREFTNDTTSLLHHVYLSEPMLKAAPEEALDFSCVSEQEVAEDRDLEKQDIGLKTFSKKELNELRTRIRDKVKAKKKSPQLVTPYPSPVYDEVFYKGLQALDALAGDPIPEGDHIVEFSEEVWKSLARYDPELS
;
A
#
# COMPACT_ATOMS: atom_id res chain seq x y z
N LEU A 1 3.79 -30.35 2.49
CA LEU A 1 2.55 -30.05 1.75
C LEU A 1 2.21 -28.56 1.72
N HIS A 2 2.46 -27.81 2.79
CA HIS A 2 2.15 -26.38 2.89
C HIS A 2 2.85 -25.50 1.83
N LEU A 3 4.16 -25.70 1.60
CA LEU A 3 4.92 -24.93 0.59
C LEU A 3 4.36 -25.07 -0.84
N VAL A 4 3.95 -26.28 -1.23
CA VAL A 4 3.41 -26.52 -2.58
C VAL A 4 2.07 -25.82 -2.77
N LEU A 5 1.25 -25.72 -1.72
CA LEU A 5 -0.01 -24.99 -1.77
C LEU A 5 0.22 -23.47 -1.83
N ALA A 6 1.13 -22.95 -1.00
CA ALA A 6 1.49 -21.53 -0.97
C ALA A 6 2.04 -21.07 -2.33
N VAL A 7 2.94 -21.84 -2.93
CA VAL A 7 3.49 -21.56 -4.26
C VAL A 7 2.40 -21.59 -5.33
N LYS A 8 1.48 -22.56 -5.29
CA LYS A 8 0.36 -22.61 -6.24
C LYS A 8 -0.58 -21.41 -6.11
N ASN A 9 -0.81 -20.93 -4.89
CA ASN A 9 -1.63 -19.75 -4.64
C ASN A 9 -0.94 -18.49 -5.16
N ALA A 10 0.35 -18.30 -4.86
CA ALA A 10 1.13 -17.18 -5.38
C ALA A 10 1.20 -17.17 -6.91
N ILE A 11 1.37 -18.33 -7.56
CA ILE A 11 1.32 -18.44 -9.04
C ILE A 11 -0.04 -18.00 -9.58
N ARG A 12 -1.15 -18.36 -8.90
CA ARG A 12 -2.49 -17.96 -9.31
C ARG A 12 -2.78 -16.48 -9.07
N GLU A 13 -2.24 -15.93 -8.00
CA GLU A 13 -2.41 -14.53 -7.60
C GLU A 13 -1.63 -13.60 -8.54
N PHE A 14 -0.37 -13.94 -8.84
CA PHE A 14 0.53 -13.05 -9.57
C PHE A 14 0.76 -13.42 -11.05
N THR A 15 0.23 -14.55 -11.55
CA THR A 15 0.28 -15.04 -12.95
C THR A 15 1.23 -14.30 -13.92
N ASN A 16 0.79 -13.18 -14.52
CA ASN A 16 1.55 -12.38 -15.49
C ASN A 16 1.96 -10.99 -14.96
N ASP A 17 1.64 -10.66 -13.71
CA ASP A 17 1.97 -9.38 -13.09
C ASP A 17 3.25 -9.49 -12.27
N THR A 18 4.37 -9.38 -12.98
CA THR A 18 5.70 -9.39 -12.37
C THR A 18 5.91 -8.19 -11.45
N THR A 19 5.31 -7.04 -11.77
CA THR A 19 5.44 -5.82 -10.98
C THR A 19 4.81 -5.98 -9.59
N SER A 20 3.59 -6.50 -9.53
CA SER A 20 2.92 -6.76 -8.26
C SER A 20 3.58 -7.87 -7.46
N LEU A 21 4.09 -8.92 -8.12
CA LEU A 21 4.87 -9.97 -7.46
C LEU A 21 6.13 -9.41 -6.80
N LEU A 22 6.92 -8.66 -7.57
CA LEU A 22 8.16 -8.08 -7.06
C LEU A 22 7.88 -7.09 -5.92
N HIS A 23 6.85 -6.25 -6.07
CA HIS A 23 6.44 -5.35 -5.00
C HIS A 23 6.09 -6.11 -3.72
N HIS A 24 5.30 -7.18 -3.83
CA HIS A 24 4.95 -8.03 -2.68
C HIS A 24 6.18 -8.63 -2.01
N VAL A 25 7.15 -9.14 -2.79
CA VAL A 25 8.41 -9.70 -2.27
C VAL A 25 9.28 -8.64 -1.61
N TYR A 26 9.37 -7.43 -2.17
CA TYR A 26 10.18 -6.35 -1.59
C TYR A 26 9.61 -5.78 -0.29
N LEU A 27 8.33 -6.04 0.00
CA LEU A 27 7.66 -5.64 1.23
C LEU A 27 7.65 -6.72 2.31
N SER A 28 8.17 -7.92 2.05
CA SER A 28 8.22 -8.98 3.07
C SER A 28 9.52 -8.92 3.88
N GLU A 29 9.50 -9.48 5.09
CA GLU A 29 10.75 -9.84 5.78
C GLU A 29 11.30 -11.14 5.15
N PRO A 30 12.63 -11.28 4.95
CA PRO A 30 13.72 -10.37 5.32
C PRO A 30 14.03 -9.29 4.27
N MET A 31 13.30 -9.24 3.16
CA MET A 31 13.63 -8.40 2.01
C MET A 31 13.61 -6.91 2.28
N LEU A 32 12.71 -6.44 3.15
CA LEU A 32 12.66 -5.03 3.58
C LEU A 32 13.98 -4.55 4.21
N LYS A 33 14.68 -5.44 4.92
CA LYS A 33 15.89 -5.14 5.72
C LYS A 33 17.19 -5.35 4.95
N ALA A 34 17.12 -5.87 3.73
CA ALA A 34 18.29 -6.23 2.94
C ALA A 34 18.75 -5.10 2.02
N ALA A 35 20.05 -4.91 1.91
CA ALA A 35 20.69 -4.11 0.88
C ALA A 35 20.93 -4.96 -0.39
N PRO A 36 21.14 -4.31 -1.55
CA PRO A 36 21.59 -5.00 -2.75
C PRO A 36 22.84 -5.84 -2.47
N GLU A 37 22.90 -7.05 -3.05
CA GLU A 37 24.02 -8.01 -2.91
C GLU A 37 24.26 -8.56 -1.48
N GLU A 38 23.43 -8.19 -0.51
CA GLU A 38 23.51 -8.72 0.85
C GLU A 38 22.91 -10.12 0.96
N ALA A 39 23.52 -10.98 1.77
CA ALA A 39 22.96 -12.28 2.09
C ALA A 39 21.70 -12.15 2.95
N LEU A 40 20.62 -12.80 2.54
CA LEU A 40 19.36 -12.80 3.27
C LEU A 40 19.42 -13.77 4.45
N ASP A 41 19.18 -13.25 5.64
CA ASP A 41 18.95 -14.07 6.82
C ASP A 41 17.46 -14.35 6.98
N PHE A 42 17.07 -15.62 6.89
CA PHE A 42 15.69 -16.06 7.07
C PHE A 42 15.38 -16.49 8.51
N SER A 43 16.35 -16.41 9.43
CA SER A 43 16.15 -16.76 10.84
C SER A 43 15.20 -15.81 11.58
N CYS A 44 15.07 -14.57 11.07
CA CYS A 44 14.19 -13.55 11.64
C CYS A 44 12.72 -13.72 11.26
N VAL A 45 12.40 -14.63 10.32
CA VAL A 45 11.02 -14.92 9.94
C VAL A 45 10.39 -15.73 11.06
N SER A 46 9.75 -15.04 12.00
CA SER A 46 8.77 -15.71 12.86
C SER A 46 7.74 -16.35 11.94
N GLU A 47 7.29 -17.57 12.24
CA GLU A 47 6.02 -18.06 11.71
C GLU A 47 4.97 -17.02 12.09
N GLN A 48 4.71 -16.05 11.21
CA GLN A 48 3.55 -15.20 11.33
C GLN A 48 2.40 -16.16 11.40
N GLU A 49 1.73 -16.13 12.55
CA GLU A 49 0.45 -16.76 12.79
C GLU A 49 -0.33 -16.57 11.50
N VAL A 50 -0.57 -17.66 10.78
CA VAL A 50 -1.57 -17.73 9.73
C VAL A 50 -2.76 -17.09 10.39
N ALA A 51 -3.07 -15.84 10.00
CA ALA A 51 -4.13 -15.05 10.59
C ALA A 51 -5.27 -16.02 10.80
N GLU A 52 -5.60 -16.23 12.07
CA GLU A 52 -6.35 -17.35 12.63
C GLU A 52 -7.12 -18.04 11.51
N ASP A 53 -6.92 -19.36 11.37
CA ASP A 53 -7.93 -20.23 10.79
C ASP A 53 -9.27 -19.77 11.39
N ARG A 54 -9.95 -18.80 10.73
CA ARG A 54 -11.38 -18.65 10.80
C ARG A 54 -11.77 -20.06 10.50
N ASP A 55 -12.41 -20.71 11.46
CA ASP A 55 -13.03 -22.00 11.29
C ASP A 55 -13.83 -21.94 9.99
N LEU A 56 -13.15 -22.22 8.89
CA LEU A 56 -13.73 -22.66 7.65
C LEU A 56 -14.00 -24.10 8.01
N GLU A 57 -15.03 -24.28 8.84
CA GLU A 57 -15.94 -25.39 8.67
C GLU A 57 -15.93 -25.63 7.17
N LYS A 58 -15.40 -26.78 6.77
CA LYS A 58 -15.62 -27.32 5.44
C LYS A 58 -17.11 -27.58 5.37
N GLN A 59 -17.90 -26.51 5.27
CA GLN A 59 -19.24 -26.57 4.74
C GLN A 59 -18.98 -27.08 3.34
N ASP A 60 -19.38 -28.31 3.09
CA ASP A 60 -19.54 -28.85 1.76
C ASP A 60 -20.24 -27.77 0.94
N ILE A 61 -19.48 -27.03 0.14
CA ILE A 61 -20.01 -26.13 -0.87
C ILE A 61 -20.48 -27.06 -2.00
N GLY A 62 -21.53 -27.84 -1.72
CA GLY A 62 -22.40 -28.34 -2.77
C GLY A 62 -22.77 -27.12 -3.59
N LEU A 63 -22.57 -27.20 -4.92
CA LEU A 63 -22.90 -26.12 -5.85
C LEU A 63 -24.34 -25.67 -5.59
N LYS A 64 -24.52 -24.65 -4.74
CA LYS A 64 -25.78 -23.93 -4.61
C LYS A 64 -25.91 -23.21 -5.93
N THR A 65 -26.75 -23.76 -6.80
CA THR A 65 -27.15 -23.12 -8.05
C THR A 65 -27.91 -21.86 -7.69
N PHE A 66 -27.18 -20.75 -7.56
CA PHE A 66 -27.79 -19.45 -7.32
C PHE A 66 -28.83 -19.19 -8.39
N SER A 67 -30.05 -18.89 -7.96
CA SER A 67 -31.11 -18.57 -8.89
C SER A 67 -30.75 -17.28 -9.63
N LYS A 68 -31.14 -17.15 -10.90
CA LYS A 68 -30.91 -15.92 -11.70
C LYS A 68 -31.41 -14.67 -10.99
N LYS A 69 -32.42 -14.81 -10.11
CA LYS A 69 -32.97 -13.73 -9.28
C LYS A 69 -31.97 -13.25 -8.22
N GLU A 70 -31.37 -14.18 -7.48
CA GLU A 70 -30.39 -13.87 -6.42
C GLU A 70 -29.13 -13.20 -7.00
N LEU A 71 -28.67 -13.66 -8.17
CA LEU A 71 -27.55 -13.03 -8.88
C LEU A 71 -27.88 -11.62 -9.34
N ASN A 72 -29.11 -11.37 -9.80
CA ASN A 72 -29.54 -10.04 -10.18
C ASN A 72 -29.67 -9.10 -8.99
N GLU A 73 -30.18 -9.58 -7.85
CA GLU A 73 -30.23 -8.82 -6.59
C GLU A 73 -28.84 -8.50 -6.04
N LEU A 74 -27.90 -9.43 -6.16
CA LEU A 74 -26.50 -9.18 -5.77
C LEU A 74 -25.86 -8.13 -6.69
N ARG A 75 -26.10 -8.22 -8.00
CA ARG A 75 -25.62 -7.26 -9.00
C ARG A 75 -26.19 -5.86 -8.77
N THR A 76 -27.47 -5.73 -8.41
CA THR A 76 -28.07 -4.42 -8.09
C THR A 76 -27.44 -3.85 -6.82
N ARG A 77 -27.33 -4.64 -5.74
CA ARG A 77 -26.68 -4.21 -4.49
C ARG A 77 -25.25 -3.72 -4.70
N ILE A 78 -24.45 -4.44 -5.51
CA ILE A 78 -23.07 -4.05 -5.83
C ILE A 78 -23.08 -2.75 -6.63
N ARG A 79 -23.94 -2.63 -7.64
CA ARG A 79 -24.07 -1.42 -8.47
C ARG A 79 -24.45 -0.20 -7.63
N ASP A 80 -25.35 -0.37 -6.66
CA ASP A 80 -25.79 0.70 -5.78
C ASP A 80 -24.69 1.13 -4.80
N LYS A 81 -23.93 0.18 -4.25
CA LYS A 81 -22.74 0.48 -3.43
C LYS A 81 -21.66 1.21 -4.22
N VAL A 82 -21.40 0.82 -5.46
CA VAL A 82 -20.42 1.48 -6.33
C VAL A 82 -20.90 2.88 -6.73
N LYS A 83 -22.20 3.07 -7.03
CA LYS A 83 -22.77 4.39 -7.28
C LYS A 83 -22.69 5.30 -6.05
N ALA A 84 -22.91 4.76 -4.86
CA ALA A 84 -22.77 5.50 -3.60
C ALA A 84 -21.31 5.93 -3.36
N LYS A 85 -20.33 5.05 -3.62
CA LYS A 85 -18.90 5.37 -3.52
C LYS A 85 -18.39 6.30 -4.62
N LYS A 86 -19.00 6.28 -5.81
CA LYS A 86 -18.67 7.19 -6.94
C LYS A 86 -19.16 8.62 -6.74
N LYS A 87 -19.97 8.90 -5.72
CA LYS A 87 -20.16 10.28 -5.27
C LYS A 87 -18.81 10.72 -4.70
N SER A 88 -18.07 11.50 -5.49
CA SER A 88 -16.85 12.16 -5.01
C SER A 88 -17.16 12.78 -3.64
N PRO A 89 -16.23 12.68 -2.66
CA PRO A 89 -16.40 13.43 -1.42
C PRO A 89 -16.64 14.88 -1.82
N GLN A 90 -17.79 15.44 -1.40
CA GLN A 90 -18.04 16.86 -1.58
C GLN A 90 -16.96 17.57 -0.78
N LEU A 91 -15.96 18.12 -1.48
CA LEU A 91 -14.97 18.99 -0.87
C LEU A 91 -15.75 20.18 -0.32
N VAL A 92 -15.79 20.29 1.00
CA VAL A 92 -16.41 21.42 1.68
C VAL A 92 -15.45 22.58 1.53
N THR A 93 -15.91 23.71 1.01
CA THR A 93 -15.10 24.92 1.01
C THR A 93 -14.89 25.35 2.46
N PRO A 94 -13.64 25.56 2.90
CA PRO A 94 -13.36 25.96 4.27
C PRO A 94 -14.08 27.29 4.58
N TYR A 95 -14.72 27.35 5.74
CA TYR A 95 -15.35 28.55 6.28
C TYR A 95 -14.73 28.89 7.63
N PRO A 96 -14.18 30.10 7.84
CA PRO A 96 -14.09 31.22 6.89
C PRO A 96 -13.17 30.93 5.71
N SER A 97 -13.31 31.71 4.62
CA SER A 97 -12.38 31.64 3.49
C SER A 97 -10.95 31.91 3.97
N PRO A 98 -9.93 31.24 3.40
CA PRO A 98 -8.54 31.49 3.75
C PRO A 98 -8.22 32.97 3.57
N VAL A 99 -7.60 33.55 4.60
CA VAL A 99 -7.26 34.96 4.66
C VAL A 99 -5.80 35.11 4.24
N TYR A 100 -5.59 35.70 3.06
CA TYR A 100 -4.27 35.94 2.48
C TYR A 100 -3.79 37.36 2.78
N ASP A 101 -3.61 37.65 4.07
CA ASP A 101 -3.14 38.95 4.54
C ASP A 101 -1.61 39.06 4.52
N GLU A 102 -1.08 40.24 4.79
CA GLU A 102 0.37 40.47 4.90
C GLU A 102 1.05 39.53 5.90
N VAL A 103 0.35 39.13 6.97
CA VAL A 103 0.86 38.18 7.96
C VAL A 103 1.11 36.81 7.35
N PHE A 104 0.20 36.35 6.47
CA PHE A 104 0.34 35.08 5.76
C PHE A 104 1.60 35.11 4.87
N TYR A 105 1.77 36.16 4.07
CA TYR A 105 2.93 36.27 3.18
C TYR A 105 4.25 36.45 3.92
N LYS A 106 4.26 37.19 5.04
CA LYS A 106 5.44 37.27 5.92
C LYS A 106 5.79 35.92 6.54
N GLY A 107 4.77 35.14 6.93
CA GLY A 107 4.96 33.77 7.42
C GLY A 107 5.53 32.85 6.34
N LEU A 108 5.01 32.94 5.12
CA LEU A 108 5.50 32.17 3.97
C LEU A 108 6.96 32.51 3.66
N GLN A 109 7.31 33.79 3.63
CA GLN A 109 8.70 34.23 3.43
C GLN A 109 9.63 33.74 4.55
N ALA A 110 9.19 33.77 5.81
CA ALA A 110 9.96 33.25 6.92
C ALA A 110 10.17 31.73 6.81
N LEU A 111 9.17 30.99 6.33
CA LEU A 111 9.26 29.56 6.09
C LEU A 111 10.20 29.24 4.93
N ASP A 112 10.08 29.96 3.81
CA ASP A 112 10.95 29.80 2.65
C ASP A 112 12.41 30.13 3.00
N ALA A 113 12.63 31.14 3.84
CA ALA A 113 13.98 31.46 4.34
C ALA A 113 14.59 30.35 5.21
N LEU A 114 13.76 29.52 5.86
CA LEU A 114 14.20 28.34 6.60
C LEU A 114 14.42 27.11 5.70
N ALA A 115 13.72 27.06 4.55
CA ALA A 115 13.79 25.93 3.61
C ALA A 115 15.14 25.84 2.87
N GLY A 116 15.99 26.86 2.99
CA GLY A 116 17.32 26.92 2.38
C GLY A 116 17.29 27.46 0.96
N ASP A 117 18.42 27.34 0.26
CA ASP A 117 18.55 27.84 -1.10
C ASP A 117 17.78 26.95 -2.10
N PRO A 118 17.05 27.53 -3.07
CA PRO A 118 16.39 26.77 -4.11
C PRO A 118 17.42 26.03 -4.95
N ILE A 119 17.11 24.78 -5.29
CA ILE A 119 17.95 23.96 -6.17
C ILE A 119 17.94 24.61 -7.57
N PRO A 120 19.11 24.87 -8.18
CA PRO A 120 19.17 25.51 -9.49
C PRO A 120 18.52 24.65 -10.57
N GLU A 121 17.86 25.27 -11.54
CA GLU A 121 17.28 24.55 -12.68
C GLU A 121 18.38 23.94 -13.56
N GLY A 122 18.30 22.65 -13.86
CA GLY A 122 19.27 21.94 -14.68
C GLY A 122 19.22 20.42 -14.50
N ASP A 123 20.10 19.73 -15.22
CA ASP A 123 20.29 18.28 -15.07
C ASP A 123 21.16 18.02 -13.82
N HIS A 124 20.59 17.31 -12.86
CA HIS A 124 21.27 16.91 -11.63
C HIS A 124 21.39 15.39 -11.57
N ILE A 125 22.54 14.92 -11.11
CA ILE A 125 22.73 13.51 -10.77
C ILE A 125 22.42 13.39 -9.29
N VAL A 126 21.42 12.58 -8.97
CA VAL A 126 21.05 12.27 -7.59
C VAL A 126 21.66 10.92 -7.25
N GLU A 127 22.48 10.89 -6.20
CA GLU A 127 23.03 9.66 -5.64
C GLU A 127 22.37 9.39 -4.29
N PHE A 128 21.97 8.14 -4.08
CA PHE A 128 21.48 7.69 -2.79
C PHE A 128 22.64 7.07 -2.02
N SER A 129 22.79 7.46 -0.75
CA SER A 129 23.70 6.78 0.16
C SER A 129 23.28 5.32 0.33
N GLU A 130 24.24 4.40 0.39
CA GLU A 130 23.99 2.98 0.67
C GLU A 130 23.30 2.77 2.02
N GLU A 131 23.42 3.73 2.94
CA GLU A 131 22.76 3.72 4.25
C GLU A 131 21.23 3.75 4.15
N VAL A 132 20.66 4.20 3.02
CA VAL A 132 19.21 4.24 2.79
C VAL A 132 18.60 2.85 2.94
N TRP A 133 19.31 1.79 2.54
CA TRP A 133 18.82 0.41 2.63
C TRP A 133 18.65 -0.08 4.08
N LYS A 134 19.40 0.49 5.03
CA LYS A 134 19.35 0.15 6.46
C LYS A 134 18.63 1.22 7.30
N SER A 135 18.06 2.23 6.66
CA SER A 135 17.38 3.32 7.34
C SER A 135 16.08 2.88 8.02
N LEU A 136 15.78 3.50 9.17
CA LEU A 136 14.57 3.26 9.98
C LEU A 136 13.27 3.40 9.18
N ALA A 137 13.24 4.31 8.20
CA ALA A 137 12.07 4.57 7.36
C ALA A 137 11.56 3.36 6.58
N ARG A 138 12.37 2.30 6.38
CA ARG A 138 11.98 1.11 5.63
C ARG A 138 11.27 0.04 6.47
N TYR A 139 11.41 0.08 7.79
CA TYR A 139 10.91 -0.99 8.68
C TYR A 139 10.18 -0.48 9.92
N ASP A 140 10.21 0.82 10.19
CA ASP A 140 9.45 1.43 11.28
C ASP A 140 8.01 1.74 10.82
N PRO A 141 6.98 1.08 11.38
CA PRO A 141 5.58 1.30 11.00
C PRO A 141 5.06 2.71 11.33
N GLU A 142 5.77 3.48 12.18
CA GLU A 142 5.41 4.88 12.45
C GLU A 142 5.95 5.85 11.39
N LEU A 143 6.90 5.40 10.56
CA LEU A 143 7.56 6.20 9.52
C LEU A 143 7.24 5.75 8.09
N SER A 144 6.66 4.55 7.89
CA SER A 144 6.39 3.94 6.58
C SER A 144 5.04 4.31 5.98
#